data_AF-A0A2A3XSI2-F1
#
_entry.id   AF-A0A2A3XSI2-F1
#
_cell.length_a   1.000
_cell.length_b   1.000
_cell.length_c   1.000
_cell.angle_alpha   90.00
_cell.angle_beta   90.00
_cell.angle_gamma   90.00
#
_symmetry.space_group_name_H-M   'P 1'
#
loop_
_entity.id
_entity.type
_entity.pdbx_description
1 polymer ?
#
loop_
_entity_poly.entity_id
_entity_poly.type
_entity_poly.pdbx_seq_one_letter_code
_entity_poly.pdbx_strand_id
1 'polypeptide(L)'
;MATITADTLTLSQAAEIRDADGNRRYGSIDTLRRRVKSGALPREMSDGRYVVSRSDLDSMRDASAAERAFSELQAAAKRAAAIAPPIAHERRELILAILRGASQ
;
A
#
# COMPACT_ATOMS: atom_id res chain seq x y z
N MET A 1 -24.25 -26.60 0.55
CA MET A 1 -24.81 -25.26 0.85
C MET A 1 -23.62 -24.32 1.03
N ALA A 2 -23.38 -23.43 0.07
CA ALA A 2 -22.26 -22.50 0.15
C ALA A 2 -22.59 -21.41 1.18
N THR A 3 -21.80 -21.36 2.25
CA THR A 3 -21.81 -20.29 3.24
C THR A 3 -21.42 -19.00 2.52
N ILE A 4 -22.41 -18.20 2.14
CA ILE A 4 -22.20 -16.79 1.79
C ILE A 4 -21.87 -16.11 3.11
N THR A 5 -20.60 -16.18 3.51
CA THR A 5 -20.07 -15.52 4.69
C THR A 5 -20.32 -14.03 4.54
N ALA A 6 -20.91 -13.39 5.54
CA ALA A 6 -21.39 -12.00 5.52
C ALA A 6 -20.32 -10.91 5.27
N ASP A 7 -19.15 -11.28 4.75
CA ASP A 7 -17.95 -10.45 4.63
C ASP A 7 -17.41 -10.35 3.19
N THR A 8 -18.11 -10.92 2.21
CA THR A 8 -17.82 -10.76 0.79
C THR A 8 -18.67 -9.67 0.17
N LEU A 9 -18.04 -8.80 -0.62
CA LEU A 9 -18.66 -7.65 -1.27
C LEU A 9 -18.44 -7.73 -2.77
N THR A 10 -19.45 -7.33 -3.55
CA THR A 10 -19.23 -7.02 -4.96
C THR A 10 -18.35 -5.78 -5.11
N LEU A 11 -17.65 -5.65 -6.24
CA LEU A 11 -16.82 -4.46 -6.51
C LEU A 11 -17.62 -3.15 -6.43
N SER A 12 -18.89 -3.17 -6.85
CA SER A 12 -19.77 -2.01 -6.75
C SER A 12 -20.09 -1.66 -5.30
N GLN A 13 -20.42 -2.65 -4.47
CA GLN A 13 -20.66 -2.41 -3.04
C GLN A 13 -19.40 -1.89 -2.34
N ALA A 14 -18.24 -2.47 -2.64
CA ALA A 14 -16.97 -2.03 -2.07
C ALA A 14 -16.62 -0.57 -2.43
N ALA A 15 -16.94 -0.13 -3.65
CA ALA A 15 -16.69 1.25 -4.10
C ALA A 15 -17.57 2.30 -3.41
N GLU A 16 -18.72 1.90 -2.86
CA GLU A 16 -19.64 2.78 -2.13
C GLU A 16 -19.29 2.88 -0.64
N ILE A 17 -18.41 2.02 -0.11
CA ILE A 17 -18.01 2.09 1.29
C ILE A 17 -17.20 3.36 1.53
N ARG A 18 -17.67 4.14 2.51
CA ARG A 18 -17.03 5.38 2.95
C ARG A 18 -16.29 5.19 4.27
N ASP A 19 -15.24 5.96 4.46
CA ASP A 19 -14.57 6.12 5.75
C ASP A 19 -15.29 7.16 6.62
N ALA A 20 -14.74 7.41 7.82
CA ALA A 20 -15.30 8.37 8.77
C ALA A 20 -15.32 9.80 8.23
N ASP A 21 -14.43 10.12 7.31
CA ASP A 21 -14.30 11.44 6.68
C ASP A 21 -15.21 11.59 5.45
N GLY A 22 -16.00 10.55 5.12
CA GLY A 22 -16.91 10.53 3.99
C GLY A 22 -16.24 10.25 2.64
N ASN A 23 -14.95 9.91 2.63
CA ASN A 23 -14.21 9.55 1.43
C ASN A 23 -14.40 8.08 1.08
N ARG A 24 -14.19 7.71 -0.19
CA ARG A 24 -14.24 6.30 -0.61
C ARG A 24 -13.10 5.51 0.04
N ARG A 25 -13.45 4.57 0.91
CA ARG A 25 -12.49 3.80 1.72
C ARG A 25 -11.53 2.95 0.89
N TYR A 26 -12.03 2.34 -0.19
CA TYR A 26 -11.26 1.40 -1.02
C TYR A 26 -11.01 1.89 -2.46
N GLY A 27 -11.38 3.14 -2.75
CA GLY A 27 -11.25 3.74 -4.09
C GLY A 27 -12.48 3.52 -4.98
N SER A 28 -12.34 3.88 -6.26
CA SER A 28 -13.43 3.76 -7.25
C SER A 28 -13.59 2.33 -7.77
N ILE A 29 -14.73 2.04 -8.40
CA ILE A 29 -14.98 0.75 -9.06
C ILE A 29 -13.92 0.41 -10.10
N ASP A 30 -13.42 1.39 -10.86
CA ASP A 30 -12.36 1.20 -11.85
C ASP A 30 -11.03 0.83 -11.21
N THR A 31 -10.74 1.41 -10.05
CA THR A 31 -9.55 1.07 -9.25
C THR A 31 -9.61 -0.38 -8.81
N LEU A 32 -10.75 -0.79 -8.24
CA LEU A 32 -10.98 -2.16 -7.81
C LEU A 32 -10.89 -3.15 -8.98
N ARG A 33 -11.54 -2.85 -10.12
CA ARG A 33 -11.44 -3.67 -11.34
C ARG A 33 -9.99 -3.80 -11.83
N ARG A 34 -9.22 -2.71 -11.82
CA ARG A 34 -7.81 -2.73 -12.21
C ARG A 34 -6.99 -3.62 -11.27
N ARG A 35 -7.19 -3.52 -9.96
CA ARG A 35 -6.49 -4.32 -8.94
C ARG A 35 -6.80 -5.80 -9.05
N VAL A 36 -8.07 -6.13 -9.28
CA VAL A 36 -8.51 -7.50 -9.58
C VAL A 36 -7.83 -8.01 -10.85
N LYS A 37 -7.83 -7.22 -11.93
CA LYS A 37 -7.21 -7.61 -13.20
C LYS A 37 -5.70 -7.81 -13.08
N SER A 38 -5.02 -7.00 -12.28
CA SER A 38 -3.58 -7.13 -12.02
C SER A 38 -3.23 -8.24 -11.02
N GLY A 39 -4.22 -8.93 -10.44
CA GLY A 39 -4.00 -9.95 -9.42
C GLY A 39 -3.62 -9.39 -8.04
N ALA A 40 -3.67 -8.07 -7.84
CA ALA A 40 -3.32 -7.42 -6.58
C ALA A 40 -4.47 -7.43 -5.55
N LEU A 41 -5.67 -7.82 -5.98
CA LEU A 41 -6.83 -8.03 -5.12
C LEU A 41 -7.41 -9.42 -5.41
N PRO A 42 -7.37 -10.34 -4.44
CA PRO A 42 -8.03 -11.64 -4.55
C PRO A 42 -9.51 -11.47 -4.88
N ARG A 43 -10.03 -12.37 -5.72
CA ARG A 43 -11.41 -12.34 -6.18
C ARG A 43 -11.98 -13.74 -6.27
N GLU A 44 -13.28 -13.82 -6.04
CA GLU A 44 -14.10 -14.97 -6.40
C GLU A 44 -15.17 -14.54 -7.39
N MET A 45 -15.75 -15.50 -8.08
CA MET A 45 -16.84 -15.26 -9.03
C MET A 45 -18.10 -15.88 -8.47
N SER A 46 -19.10 -15.05 -8.18
CA SER A 46 -20.43 -15.46 -7.71
C SER A 46 -21.49 -14.81 -8.57
N ASP A 47 -22.42 -15.59 -9.11
CA ASP A 47 -23.52 -15.12 -9.97
C ASP A 47 -23.07 -14.18 -11.11
N GLY A 48 -21.95 -14.53 -11.76
CA GLY A 48 -21.39 -13.75 -12.87
C GLY A 48 -20.75 -12.42 -12.46
N ARG A 49 -20.58 -12.16 -11.16
CA ARG A 49 -19.97 -10.94 -10.62
C ARG A 49 -18.70 -11.28 -9.84
N TYR A 50 -17.74 -10.37 -9.88
CA TYR A 50 -16.58 -10.43 -8.99
C TYR A 50 -17.00 -10.04 -7.59
N VAL A 51 -16.71 -10.92 -6.65
CA VAL A 51 -16.82 -10.69 -5.21
C VAL A 51 -15.43 -10.75 -4.60
N VAL A 52 -15.22 -9.91 -3.59
CA VAL A 52 -13.94 -9.77 -2.88
C VAL A 52 -14.22 -9.78 -1.39
N SER A 53 -13.32 -10.32 -0.58
CA SER A 53 -13.48 -10.28 0.86
C SER A 53 -13.17 -8.88 1.40
N ARG A 54 -13.81 -8.51 2.51
CA ARG A 54 -13.51 -7.25 3.20
C ARG A 54 -12.10 -7.23 3.76
N SER A 55 -11.61 -8.37 4.26
CA SER A 55 -10.22 -8.50 4.75
C SER A 55 -9.18 -8.24 3.67
N ASP A 56 -9.42 -8.70 2.44
CA ASP A 56 -8.52 -8.45 1.32
C ASP A 56 -8.53 -6.97 0.91
N LEU A 57 -9.71 -6.32 0.96
CA LEU A 57 -9.84 -4.89 0.71
C LEU A 57 -9.09 -4.04 1.74
N ASP A 58 -9.23 -4.37 3.03
CA ASP A 58 -8.49 -3.69 4.10
C ASP A 58 -6.97 -3.92 3.96
N SER A 59 -6.54 -5.16 3.69
CA SER A 59 -5.12 -5.49 3.47
C SER A 59 -4.52 -4.73 2.28
N MET A 60 -5.26 -4.63 1.17
CA MET A 60 -4.87 -3.85 -0.01
C MET A 60 -4.70 -2.36 0.32
N ARG A 61 -5.61 -1.81 1.12
CA ARG A 61 -5.57 -0.41 1.54
C ARG A 61 -4.34 -0.14 2.41
N ASP A 62 -4.09 -1.01 3.38
CA ASP A 62 -2.98 -0.86 4.31
C ASP A 62 -1.63 -1.00 3.60
N ALA A 63 -1.51 -1.93 2.65
CA ALA A 63 -0.33 -2.04 1.77
C ALA A 63 -0.12 -0.76 0.94
N SER A 64 -1.20 -0.16 0.43
CA SER A 64 -1.11 1.09 -0.33
C SER A 64 -0.72 2.29 0.55
N ALA A 65 -1.11 2.29 1.82
CA ALA A 65 -0.71 3.32 2.79
C ALA A 65 0.78 3.20 3.15
N ALA A 66 1.26 1.98 3.38
CA ALA A 66 2.67 1.70 3.66
C ALA A 66 3.59 2.16 2.50
N GLU A 67 3.21 1.85 1.25
CA GLU A 67 3.97 2.28 0.07
C GLU A 67 4.05 3.81 -0.03
N ARG A 68 2.95 4.52 0.24
CA ARG A 68 2.95 5.99 0.26
C ARG A 68 3.86 6.54 1.34
N ALA A 69 3.76 6.02 2.57
CA ALA A 69 4.61 6.45 3.68
C ALA A 69 6.10 6.21 3.38
N PHE A 70 6.44 5.08 2.78
CA PHE A 70 7.82 4.79 2.37
C PHE A 70 8.32 5.78 1.30
N SER A 71 7.50 6.06 0.28
CA SER A 71 7.82 7.04 -0.76
C SER A 71 8.00 8.46 -0.20
N GLU A 72 7.16 8.87 0.74
CA GLU A 72 7.27 10.15 1.44
C GLU A 72 8.55 10.25 2.27
N LEU A 73 8.90 9.19 3.01
CA LEU A 73 10.17 9.11 3.75
C LEU A 73 11.36 9.19 2.81
N GLN A 74 11.33 8.49 1.68
CA GLN A 74 12.41 8.55 0.70
C GLN A 74 12.55 9.96 0.10
N ALA A 75 11.44 10.64 -0.20
CA ALA A 75 11.45 12.02 -0.68
C ALA A 75 11.97 12.99 0.39
N ALA A 76 11.60 12.81 1.66
CA ALA A 76 12.12 13.59 2.78
C ALA A 76 13.64 13.39 2.95
N ALA A 77 14.12 12.14 2.92
CA ALA A 77 15.54 11.82 2.99
C ALA A 77 16.33 12.44 1.85
N LYS A 78 15.83 12.39 0.60
CA LYS A 78 16.44 13.05 -0.56
C LYS A 78 16.55 14.57 -0.38
N ARG A 79 15.49 15.22 0.13
CA ARG A 79 15.51 16.66 0.42
C ARG A 79 16.51 17.01 1.52
N ALA A 80 16.55 16.25 2.60
CA ALA A 80 17.51 16.45 3.68
C ALA A 80 18.95 16.29 3.19
N ALA A 81 19.23 15.27 2.36
CA ALA A 81 20.54 15.06 1.77
C ALA A 81 20.96 16.20 0.82
N ALA A 82 20.03 16.78 0.06
CA ALA A 82 20.31 17.90 -0.84
C ALA A 82 20.68 19.19 -0.11
N ILE A 83 20.17 19.38 1.11
CA ILE A 83 20.42 20.58 1.95
C ILE A 83 21.63 20.35 2.88
N ALA A 84 22.02 19.09 3.09
CA ALA A 84 23.12 18.75 3.97
C ALA A 84 24.45 19.31 3.44
N PRO A 85 25.29 19.89 4.32
CA PRO A 85 26.64 20.29 3.94
C PRO A 85 27.44 19.07 3.47
N PRO A 86 28.41 19.25 2.56
CA PRO A 86 29.25 18.16 2.08
C PRO A 86 29.93 17.46 3.27
N ILE A 87 29.87 16.13 3.26
CA ILE A 87 30.44 15.32 4.33
C ILE A 87 31.97 15.46 4.26
N ALA A 88 32.56 15.99 5.33
CA ALA A 88 34.02 16.06 5.46
C ALA A 88 34.63 14.65 5.32
N HIS A 89 35.82 14.56 4.70
CA HIS A 89 36.48 13.30 4.39
C HIS A 89 36.55 12.35 5.59
N GLU A 90 36.89 12.87 6.77
CA GLU A 90 36.99 12.11 8.03
C GLU A 90 35.64 11.50 8.47
N ARG A 91 34.54 12.24 8.31
CA ARG A 91 33.19 11.70 8.60
C ARG A 91 32.76 10.65 7.59
N ARG A 92 33.15 10.83 6.32
CA ARG A 92 32.87 9.84 5.27
C ARG A 92 33.55 8.52 5.58
N GLU A 93 34.83 8.55 5.96
CA GLU A 93 35.58 7.35 6.37
C GLU A 93 34.95 6.64 7.57
N LEU A 94 34.52 7.40 8.59
CA LEU A 94 33.79 6.86 9.74
C LEU A 94 32.47 6.17 9.33
N ILE A 95 31.67 6.80 8.48
CA ILE A 95 30.41 6.22 8.01
C ILE A 95 30.66 4.92 7.22
N LEU A 96 31.67 4.93 6.33
CA LEU A 96 32.04 3.75 5.55
C LEU A 96 32.54 2.60 6.43
N ALA A 97 33.31 2.91 7.47
CA ALA A 97 33.79 1.93 8.45
C ALA A 97 32.62 1.28 9.22
N ILE A 98 31.65 2.07 9.69
CA ILE A 98 30.45 1.57 10.38
C ILE A 98 29.62 0.67 9.46
N LEU A 99 29.38 1.10 8.21
CA LEU A 99 28.58 0.33 7.26
C LEU A 99 29.24 -0.99 6.83
N ARG A 100 30.58 -1.02 6.67
CA ARG A 100 31.34 -2.26 6.43
C ARG A 100 31.37 -3.19 7.65
N GLY A 101 31.43 -2.63 8.86
CA GLY A 101 31.43 -3.42 10.09
C GLY A 101 30.07 -4.02 10.42
N ALA A 102 28.97 -3.34 10.05
CA ALA A 102 27.60 -3.80 10.28
C ALA A 102 27.11 -4.86 9.27
N SER A 103 27.93 -5.25 8.30
CA SER A 103 27.63 -6.29 7.30
C SER A 103 28.31 -7.63 7.56
N GLN A 104 28.89 -7.82 8.76
CA GLN A 104 29.41 -9.11 9.25
C GLN A 104 28.46 -9.78 10.24
#